data_AF-A0A926Z9K6-F1
#
_entry.id   AF-A0A926Z9K6-F1
#
_cell.length_a   1.000
_cell.length_b   1.000
_cell.length_c   1.000
_cell.angle_alpha   90.00
_cell.angle_beta   90.00
_cell.angle_gamma   90.00
#
_symmetry.space_group_name_H-M   'P 1'
#
loop_
_entity.id
_entity.type
_entity.pdbx_description
1 polymer ?
#
loop_
_entity_poly.entity_id
_entity_poly.type
_entity_poly.pdbx_seq_one_letter_code
_entity_poly.pdbx_strand_id
1 'polypeptide(L)'
;MKRLSLYLVSSLAVVLYPNLARGDDLTTAFQLPPVPTPQPSPSARETAGSLPIPPTAAEAPIQGIVPQKPLPPPPPRPEAEAPTITATESTAPPISHNEASSPPEPPPTDPNVVKPVELSFGLEEGGPTVAVASIAAPAPGAAIVQGSNSDPLEPLFEGGANSLVARVVGSAEGTRTAEGQRTPAFYGHRDPGNGVWNLGSFSYQHGAASPEEADEKQLKRLRKQAATLQEKAVRAGIDMSLAEQLNGIDLANQSPRAALHRGGYIDRLAESRQFQMQGDEAILWSRTRAFLDPDTQKWNAPGLGNTAHGVTRDQERRMRAIARALNTYQQQVTAQANTSSSPYNPSSEELATLRLLSFDISH
;
A
#
# COMPACT_ATOMS: atom_id res chain seq x y z
N MET A 1 58.58 5.95 -39.59
CA MET A 1 57.33 5.65 -40.33
C MET A 1 56.17 6.21 -39.53
N LYS A 2 55.55 7.29 -40.02
CA LYS A 2 54.38 7.98 -39.42
C LYS A 2 53.11 7.36 -40.00
N ARG A 3 52.08 7.13 -39.17
CA ARG A 3 50.69 7.07 -39.64
C ARG A 3 49.82 7.96 -38.77
N LEU A 4 49.50 9.10 -39.39
CA LEU A 4 48.49 10.07 -39.05
C LEU A 4 47.24 9.63 -39.83
N SER A 5 46.10 9.42 -39.17
CA SER A 5 44.81 9.27 -39.86
C SER A 5 43.78 10.17 -39.21
N LEU A 6 43.45 11.18 -40.00
CA LEU A 6 42.48 12.25 -39.85
C LEU A 6 41.21 11.81 -40.58
N TYR A 7 40.05 11.79 -39.93
CA TYR A 7 38.75 11.87 -40.62
C TYR A 7 37.82 12.72 -39.75
N LEU A 8 37.68 14.01 -40.07
CA LEU A 8 36.78 14.62 -41.06
C LEU A 8 35.35 14.80 -40.50
N VAL A 9 35.10 16.07 -40.22
CA VAL A 9 33.84 16.74 -39.94
C VAL A 9 32.79 16.39 -41.01
N SER A 10 31.56 16.11 -40.60
CA SER A 10 30.40 16.25 -41.48
C SER A 10 29.35 17.10 -40.79
N SER A 11 29.07 18.23 -41.43
CA SER A 11 28.09 19.23 -41.07
C SER A 11 26.73 18.91 -41.72
N LEU A 12 25.68 19.37 -41.05
CA LEU A 12 24.50 20.01 -41.65
C LEU A 12 23.47 19.15 -42.41
N ALA A 13 22.35 18.89 -41.74
CA ALA A 13 21.01 18.90 -42.35
C ALA A 13 19.96 19.27 -41.28
N VAL A 14 19.83 20.56 -40.98
CA VAL A 14 18.64 21.09 -40.28
C VAL A 14 17.57 21.29 -41.34
N VAL A 15 16.67 20.33 -41.46
CA VAL A 15 15.44 20.49 -42.25
C VAL A 15 14.43 21.23 -41.40
N LEU A 16 14.10 22.43 -41.87
CA LEU A 16 12.98 23.26 -41.47
C LEU A 16 11.66 22.50 -41.64
N TYR A 17 10.88 22.35 -40.58
CA TYR A 17 9.44 22.12 -40.66
C TYR A 17 8.70 23.28 -39.98
N PRO A 18 7.95 24.11 -40.72
CA PRO A 18 6.99 25.03 -40.15
C PRO A 18 5.63 24.35 -40.00
N ASN A 19 4.88 24.77 -38.98
CA ASN A 19 3.43 24.64 -38.83
C ASN A 19 2.82 23.23 -38.72
N LEU A 20 2.31 22.92 -37.53
CA LEU A 20 0.89 22.55 -37.34
C LEU A 20 0.51 22.77 -35.87
N ALA A 21 0.24 24.04 -35.54
CA ALA A 21 -0.68 24.38 -34.47
C ALA A 21 -2.11 24.10 -34.98
N ARG A 22 -2.75 23.07 -34.46
CA ARG A 22 -4.22 22.92 -34.43
C ARG A 22 -4.59 21.91 -33.35
N GLY A 23 -4.63 22.38 -32.11
CA GLY A 23 -5.35 21.68 -31.06
C GLY A 23 -6.83 21.93 -31.29
N ASP A 24 -7.50 21.00 -31.93
CA ASP A 24 -8.96 21.01 -31.98
C ASP A 24 -9.48 20.67 -30.59
N ASP A 25 -10.19 21.65 -30.07
CA ASP A 25 -10.94 21.71 -28.83
C ASP A 25 -12.05 20.64 -28.86
N LEU A 26 -11.78 19.48 -28.25
CA LEU A 26 -12.80 18.47 -27.94
C LEU A 26 -13.26 18.63 -26.49
N THR A 27 -13.84 19.79 -26.16
CA THR A 27 -14.73 19.90 -25.01
C THR A 27 -15.99 19.08 -25.29
N THR A 28 -16.00 17.84 -24.81
CA THR A 28 -17.25 17.08 -24.69
C THR A 28 -18.03 17.71 -23.54
N ALA A 29 -18.89 18.68 -23.87
CA ALA A 29 -19.82 19.27 -22.92
C ALA A 29 -20.84 18.20 -22.49
N PHE A 30 -20.62 17.60 -21.32
CA PHE A 30 -21.62 16.78 -20.65
C PHE A 30 -22.65 17.73 -20.04
N GLN A 31 -23.74 17.99 -20.78
CA GLN A 31 -24.86 18.79 -20.30
C GLN A 31 -25.62 17.99 -19.25
N LEU A 32 -25.29 18.20 -17.97
CA LEU A 32 -26.07 17.68 -16.85
C LEU A 32 -27.44 18.37 -16.83
N PRO A 33 -28.55 17.64 -16.56
CA PRO A 33 -29.85 18.25 -16.37
C PRO A 33 -29.81 19.24 -15.19
N PRO A 34 -30.60 20.32 -15.21
CA PRO A 34 -30.64 21.30 -14.14
C PRO A 34 -30.97 20.61 -12.81
N VAL A 35 -30.09 20.77 -11.82
CA VAL A 35 -30.35 20.37 -10.44
C VAL A 35 -31.54 21.18 -9.94
N PRO A 36 -32.63 20.54 -9.46
CA PRO A 36 -33.75 21.27 -8.89
C PRO A 36 -33.27 22.06 -7.67
N THR A 37 -33.42 23.38 -7.74
CA THR A 37 -33.21 24.30 -6.61
C THR A 37 -34.06 23.85 -5.41
N PRO A 38 -33.47 23.60 -4.23
CA PRO A 38 -34.25 23.31 -3.04
C PRO A 38 -35.08 24.54 -2.67
N GLN A 39 -36.40 24.37 -2.61
CA GLN A 39 -37.30 25.39 -2.06
C GLN A 39 -36.95 25.62 -0.57
N PRO A 40 -36.84 26.88 -0.13
CA PRO A 40 -36.69 27.19 1.29
C PRO A 40 -37.97 26.80 2.02
N SER A 41 -37.85 25.83 2.94
CA SER A 41 -38.92 25.54 3.90
C SER A 41 -39.02 26.70 4.90
N PRO A 42 -40.23 27.10 5.30
CA PRO A 42 -40.45 28.26 6.15
C PRO A 42 -39.93 28.04 7.57
N SER A 43 -39.30 29.09 8.09
CA SER A 43 -38.84 29.27 9.46
C SER A 43 -39.87 28.81 10.50
N ALA A 44 -39.50 27.80 11.29
CA ALA A 44 -40.07 27.59 12.62
C ALA A 44 -39.19 28.31 13.64
N ARG A 45 -39.78 29.35 14.23
CA ARG A 45 -39.24 30.18 15.30
C ARG A 45 -39.96 29.75 16.57
N GLU A 46 -39.30 29.04 17.49
CA GLU A 46 -39.76 28.87 18.88
C GLU A 46 -38.64 28.24 19.73
N THR A 47 -38.02 29.07 20.59
CA THR A 47 -38.12 29.09 22.07
C THR A 47 -37.04 28.26 22.76
N ALA A 48 -36.02 29.00 23.24
CA ALA A 48 -35.01 28.53 24.16
C ALA A 48 -35.65 28.24 25.53
N GLY A 49 -35.84 26.96 25.82
CA GLY A 49 -36.10 26.44 27.16
C GLY A 49 -34.89 25.62 27.62
N SER A 50 -34.21 26.11 28.65
CA SER A 50 -33.10 25.41 29.31
C SER A 50 -33.64 24.18 30.04
N LEU A 51 -33.18 22.98 29.66
CA LEU A 51 -33.45 21.75 30.40
C LEU A 51 -32.23 21.39 31.27
N PRO A 52 -32.44 20.94 32.52
CA PRO A 52 -31.36 20.60 33.43
C PRO A 52 -30.65 19.31 32.99
N ILE A 53 -29.32 19.35 33.05
CA ILE A 53 -28.43 18.20 32.83
C ILE A 53 -28.52 17.28 34.07
N PRO A 54 -28.91 16.01 33.94
CA PRO A 54 -28.76 15.05 35.04
C PRO A 54 -27.29 14.65 35.20
N PRO A 55 -26.74 14.63 36.43
CA PRO A 55 -25.47 13.97 36.69
C PRO A 55 -25.74 12.47 36.77
N THR A 56 -25.14 11.66 35.91
CA THR A 56 -24.66 10.29 36.16
C THR A 56 -24.34 9.64 34.80
N ALA A 57 -23.06 9.61 34.44
CA ALA A 57 -22.53 8.81 33.33
C ALA A 57 -21.44 7.91 33.90
N ALA A 58 -21.86 6.77 34.48
CA ALA A 58 -20.99 5.68 34.86
C ALA A 58 -21.83 4.41 35.02
N GLU A 59 -22.35 3.85 33.92
CA GLU A 59 -22.64 2.42 33.77
C GLU A 59 -23.10 2.11 32.34
N ALA A 60 -22.47 1.11 31.73
CA ALA A 60 -22.83 0.63 30.40
C ALA A 60 -24.15 -0.16 30.45
N PRO A 61 -25.08 0.03 29.51
CA PRO A 61 -26.33 -0.72 29.50
C PRO A 61 -26.06 -2.17 29.06
N ILE A 62 -26.24 -3.12 29.97
CA ILE A 62 -26.43 -4.54 29.63
C ILE A 62 -27.75 -4.64 28.87
N GLN A 63 -27.65 -4.88 27.56
CA GLN A 63 -28.82 -5.19 26.74
C GLN A 63 -29.40 -6.55 27.16
N GLY A 64 -30.65 -6.51 27.63
CA GLY A 64 -31.43 -7.70 27.92
C GLY A 64 -31.69 -8.53 26.65
N ILE A 65 -31.43 -9.82 26.76
CA ILE A 65 -31.75 -10.82 25.73
C ILE A 65 -33.27 -10.94 25.66
N VAL A 66 -33.88 -10.39 24.61
CA VAL A 66 -35.26 -10.69 24.23
C VAL A 66 -35.24 -12.04 23.50
N PRO A 67 -36.00 -13.06 23.92
CA PRO A 67 -36.07 -14.33 23.19
C PRO A 67 -36.70 -14.09 21.82
N GLN A 68 -35.89 -14.19 20.76
CA GLN A 68 -36.38 -14.14 19.39
C GLN A 68 -37.18 -15.41 19.07
N LYS A 69 -38.41 -15.19 18.60
CA LYS A 69 -39.27 -16.23 18.04
C LYS A 69 -38.54 -16.92 16.88
N PRO A 70 -38.50 -18.26 16.80
CA PRO A 70 -37.81 -18.97 15.73
C PRO A 70 -38.35 -18.55 14.36
N LEU A 71 -37.47 -18.14 13.46
CA LEU A 71 -37.80 -17.91 12.06
C LEU A 71 -38.26 -19.22 11.40
N PRO A 72 -39.28 -19.18 10.53
CA PRO A 72 -39.70 -20.36 9.78
C PRO A 72 -38.57 -20.86 8.87
N PRO A 73 -38.48 -22.19 8.63
CA PRO A 73 -37.47 -22.74 7.76
C PRO A 73 -37.63 -22.19 6.33
N PRO A 74 -36.51 -21.96 5.61
CA PRO A 74 -36.56 -21.51 4.23
C PRO A 74 -37.25 -22.56 3.35
N PRO A 75 -37.95 -22.13 2.28
CA PRO A 75 -38.57 -23.05 1.34
C PRO A 75 -37.50 -23.94 0.66
N PRO A 76 -37.84 -25.19 0.34
CA PRO A 76 -36.92 -26.10 -0.34
C PRO A 76 -36.51 -25.51 -1.70
N ARG A 77 -35.20 -25.50 -1.93
CA ARG A 77 -34.59 -25.08 -3.20
C ARG A 77 -35.02 -26.08 -4.29
N PRO A 78 -35.53 -25.62 -5.45
CA PRO A 78 -35.84 -26.52 -6.56
C PRO A 78 -34.58 -27.23 -7.05
N GLU A 79 -34.66 -28.56 -7.14
CA GLU A 79 -33.63 -29.41 -7.72
C GLU A 79 -33.35 -28.98 -9.16
N ALA A 80 -32.09 -28.64 -9.42
CA ALA A 80 -31.62 -28.41 -10.78
C ALA A 80 -31.48 -29.77 -11.46
N GLU A 81 -32.36 -30.04 -12.44
CA GLU A 81 -32.25 -31.19 -13.33
C GLU A 81 -30.90 -31.16 -14.07
N ALA A 82 -30.13 -32.24 -13.92
CA ALA A 82 -28.89 -32.45 -14.63
C ALA A 82 -29.17 -32.78 -16.11
N PRO A 83 -28.42 -32.23 -17.08
CA PRO A 83 -28.60 -32.58 -18.48
C PRO A 83 -28.04 -33.99 -18.77
N THR A 84 -28.92 -34.86 -19.25
CA THR A 84 -28.62 -36.15 -19.88
C THR A 84 -27.79 -35.94 -21.13
N ILE A 85 -26.53 -36.37 -21.12
CA ILE A 85 -25.69 -36.51 -22.31
C ILE A 85 -25.78 -37.95 -22.82
N THR A 86 -26.43 -38.12 -23.97
CA THR A 86 -26.51 -39.36 -24.74
C THR A 86 -25.17 -39.64 -25.41
N ALA A 87 -24.48 -40.70 -24.99
CA ALA A 87 -23.27 -41.20 -25.65
C ALA A 87 -23.65 -42.20 -26.75
N THR A 88 -23.24 -41.91 -27.99
CA THR A 88 -23.28 -42.84 -29.13
C THR A 88 -21.99 -43.65 -29.22
N GLU A 89 -22.18 -44.97 -29.34
CA GLU A 89 -21.21 -46.03 -29.61
C GLU A 89 -20.21 -45.72 -30.73
N SER A 90 -18.95 -46.13 -30.52
CA SER A 90 -18.03 -46.46 -31.59
C SER A 90 -17.20 -47.69 -31.21
N THR A 91 -17.09 -48.60 -32.15
CA THR A 91 -16.81 -50.03 -32.00
C THR A 91 -15.35 -50.37 -32.39
N ALA A 92 -14.79 -51.38 -31.69
CA ALA A 92 -13.66 -52.29 -32.04
C ALA A 92 -12.30 -52.08 -31.32
N PRO A 93 -11.41 -53.11 -31.27
CA PRO A 93 -11.56 -54.49 -30.76
C PRO A 93 -10.50 -54.81 -29.65
N PRO A 94 -10.42 -56.03 -29.06
CA PRO A 94 -9.86 -56.26 -27.73
C PRO A 94 -8.35 -56.56 -27.73
N ILE A 95 -7.63 -56.08 -26.71
CA ILE A 95 -6.25 -56.50 -26.40
C ILE A 95 -6.21 -57.08 -24.97
N SER A 96 -5.58 -58.25 -24.89
CA SER A 96 -5.39 -59.14 -23.75
C SER A 96 -4.81 -58.52 -22.48
N HIS A 97 -5.24 -59.15 -21.39
CA HIS A 97 -4.78 -59.15 -20.01
C HIS A 97 -3.29 -58.87 -19.76
N ASN A 98 -3.04 -58.03 -18.75
CA ASN A 98 -1.96 -58.26 -17.80
C ASN A 98 -2.40 -57.83 -16.39
N GLU A 99 -2.41 -58.79 -15.48
CA GLU A 99 -2.52 -58.63 -14.03
C GLU A 99 -1.34 -57.81 -13.50
N ALA A 100 -1.61 -56.74 -12.76
CA ALA A 100 -0.65 -56.14 -11.85
C ALA A 100 -1.37 -55.47 -10.67
N SER A 101 -1.31 -56.17 -9.54
CA SER A 101 -1.43 -55.77 -8.14
C SER A 101 -1.92 -54.36 -7.80
N SER A 102 -3.08 -54.31 -7.14
CA SER A 102 -3.57 -53.18 -6.36
C SER A 102 -2.65 -52.85 -5.17
N PRO A 103 -2.31 -51.58 -4.92
CA PRO A 103 -1.71 -51.15 -3.67
C PRO A 103 -2.76 -51.07 -2.53
N PRO A 104 -2.35 -51.22 -1.26
CA PRO A 104 -3.26 -51.28 -0.12
C PRO A 104 -3.89 -49.92 0.22
N GLU A 105 -5.16 -50.00 0.63
CA GLU A 105 -6.03 -48.93 1.10
C GLU A 105 -5.52 -48.36 2.45
N PRO A 106 -5.41 -47.02 2.62
CA PRO A 106 -5.06 -46.42 3.89
C PRO A 106 -6.25 -46.40 4.87
N PRO A 107 -6.01 -46.49 6.19
CA PRO A 107 -7.06 -46.54 7.19
C PRO A 107 -7.81 -45.20 7.35
N PRO A 108 -9.08 -45.23 7.79
CA PRO A 108 -9.92 -44.05 7.93
C PRO A 108 -9.40 -43.14 9.06
N THR A 109 -9.21 -41.85 8.75
CA THR A 109 -8.83 -40.84 9.73
C THR A 109 -10.08 -40.12 10.25
N ASP A 110 -10.23 -40.13 11.57
CA ASP A 110 -11.33 -39.56 12.36
C ASP A 110 -11.42 -38.02 12.20
N PRO A 111 -12.59 -37.41 11.93
CA PRO A 111 -12.71 -35.97 11.74
C PRO A 111 -13.15 -35.29 13.04
N ASN A 112 -12.21 -34.99 13.95
CA ASN A 112 -12.49 -33.96 14.94
C ASN A 112 -11.24 -33.38 15.60
N VAL A 113 -11.36 -32.11 16.00
CA VAL A 113 -10.36 -31.24 16.65
C VAL A 113 -9.53 -30.38 15.66
N VAL A 114 -10.19 -29.35 15.12
CA VAL A 114 -9.49 -28.16 14.61
C VAL A 114 -9.17 -27.26 15.81
N LYS A 115 -7.91 -27.25 16.26
CA LYS A 115 -7.38 -26.19 17.14
C LYS A 115 -7.02 -24.98 16.28
N PRO A 116 -7.28 -23.73 16.73
CA PRO A 116 -6.86 -22.55 16.00
C PRO A 116 -5.33 -22.54 15.87
N VAL A 117 -4.86 -22.44 14.64
CA VAL A 117 -3.45 -22.27 14.29
C VAL A 117 -3.05 -20.84 14.66
N GLU A 118 -2.42 -20.66 15.81
CA GLU A 118 -1.65 -19.46 16.12
C GLU A 118 -0.32 -19.52 15.34
N LEU A 119 -0.16 -18.61 14.38
CA LEU A 119 1.09 -18.40 13.65
C LEU A 119 2.14 -17.79 14.59
N SER A 120 2.88 -18.67 15.27
CA SER A 120 4.07 -18.34 16.03
C SER A 120 5.28 -18.38 15.09
N PHE A 121 5.88 -17.22 14.80
CA PHE A 121 7.14 -17.16 14.06
C PHE A 121 8.30 -17.20 15.07
N GLY A 122 8.92 -18.38 15.21
CA GLY A 122 10.14 -18.57 15.95
C GLY A 122 11.30 -17.85 15.27
N LEU A 123 11.86 -16.86 15.98
CA LEU A 123 13.12 -16.25 15.63
C LEU A 123 14.23 -17.19 16.14
N GLU A 124 14.78 -18.02 15.26
CA GLU A 124 15.94 -18.85 15.54
C GLU A 124 17.19 -17.95 15.64
N GLU A 125 17.56 -17.58 16.87
CA GLU A 125 18.89 -17.04 17.18
C GLU A 125 19.88 -18.20 17.29
N GLY A 126 20.66 -18.44 16.24
CA GLY A 126 21.60 -19.57 16.21
C GLY A 126 22.67 -19.44 15.12
N GLY A 127 23.47 -18.39 15.17
CA GLY A 127 24.66 -18.24 14.32
C GLY A 127 25.96 -18.42 15.11
N PRO A 128 26.96 -19.16 14.60
CA PRO A 128 28.16 -19.53 15.33
C PRO A 128 29.10 -18.33 15.55
N THR A 129 29.58 -18.21 16.79
CA THR A 129 30.66 -17.31 17.22
C THR A 129 31.95 -17.59 16.46
N VAL A 130 32.33 -16.71 15.53
CA VAL A 130 33.68 -16.66 14.96
C VAL A 130 34.48 -15.62 15.73
N ALA A 131 35.56 -16.07 16.38
CA ALA A 131 36.50 -15.23 17.11
C ALA A 131 37.22 -14.27 16.14
N VAL A 132 37.11 -12.96 16.39
CA VAL A 132 37.86 -11.94 15.67
C VAL A 132 39.10 -11.58 16.48
N ALA A 133 40.26 -11.79 15.88
CA ALA A 133 41.56 -11.43 16.41
C ALA A 133 41.72 -9.91 16.54
N SER A 134 42.29 -9.50 17.67
CA SER A 134 42.67 -8.14 18.02
C SER A 134 43.80 -7.63 17.13
N ILE A 135 43.60 -6.49 16.46
CA ILE A 135 44.67 -5.74 15.79
C ILE A 135 44.49 -4.22 16.01
N ALA A 136 45.50 -3.64 16.66
CA ALA A 136 46.02 -2.28 16.61
C ALA A 136 45.09 -1.07 16.87
N ALA A 137 45.46 -0.31 17.91
CA ALA A 137 44.99 1.04 18.19
C ALA A 137 45.45 2.06 17.11
N PRO A 138 44.59 3.00 16.67
CA PRO A 138 45.00 4.14 15.88
C PRO A 138 45.39 5.34 16.76
N ALA A 139 46.34 6.13 16.25
CA ALA A 139 46.91 7.32 16.86
C ALA A 139 45.88 8.46 17.07
N PRO A 140 46.12 9.37 18.05
CA PRO A 140 45.22 10.47 18.35
C PRO A 140 45.47 11.65 17.39
N GLY A 141 44.46 12.05 16.62
CA GLY A 141 44.56 13.31 15.86
C GLY A 141 43.83 13.34 14.52
N ALA A 142 42.55 12.99 14.50
CA ALA A 142 41.65 13.45 13.45
C ALA A 142 40.31 13.73 14.11
N ALA A 143 39.95 15.01 14.21
CA ALA A 143 38.62 15.42 14.62
C ALA A 143 37.64 14.90 13.57
N ILE A 144 36.99 13.77 13.87
CA ILE A 144 35.83 13.30 13.12
C ILE A 144 34.75 14.35 13.38
N VAL A 145 34.51 15.19 12.39
CA VAL A 145 33.24 15.89 12.27
C VAL A 145 32.21 14.78 12.15
N GLN A 146 31.59 14.42 13.27
CA GLN A 146 30.39 13.60 13.30
C GLN A 146 29.29 14.43 12.63
N GLY A 147 29.30 14.46 11.30
CA GLY A 147 28.12 14.81 10.54
C GLY A 147 27.05 13.83 10.98
N SER A 148 25.97 14.35 11.56
CA SER A 148 24.81 13.58 11.96
C SER A 148 24.36 12.70 10.80
N ASN A 149 24.67 11.39 10.88
CA ASN A 149 24.08 10.33 10.05
C ASN A 149 22.59 10.22 10.43
N SER A 150 21.80 11.25 10.11
CA SER A 150 20.35 11.18 10.22
C SER A 150 19.86 10.20 9.16
N ASP A 151 19.12 9.17 9.59
CA ASP A 151 18.41 8.27 8.70
C ASP A 151 17.63 9.11 7.66
N PRO A 152 17.89 8.97 6.35
CA PRO A 152 17.24 9.78 5.32
C PRO A 152 15.71 9.62 5.30
N LEU A 153 15.19 8.56 5.92
CA LEU A 153 13.76 8.30 6.02
C LEU A 153 13.10 8.97 7.25
N GLU A 154 13.86 9.39 8.25
CA GLU A 154 13.30 9.92 9.51
C GLU A 154 12.31 11.08 9.28
N PRO A 155 12.58 12.06 8.39
CA PRO A 155 11.63 13.15 8.13
C PRO A 155 10.26 12.67 7.63
N LEU A 156 10.18 11.49 7.01
CA LEU A 156 8.90 10.93 6.53
C LEU A 156 8.01 10.44 7.68
N PHE A 157 8.62 10.07 8.82
CA PHE A 157 7.98 9.54 10.02
C PHE A 157 7.84 10.57 11.14
N GLU A 158 8.44 11.74 11.00
CA GLU A 158 8.38 12.82 11.99
C GLU A 158 6.94 13.30 12.22
N GLY A 159 6.58 13.62 13.46
CA GLY A 159 5.21 13.98 13.84
C GLY A 159 4.28 12.79 14.13
N GLY A 160 4.79 11.55 14.10
CA GLY A 160 4.06 10.35 14.55
C GLY A 160 2.78 10.13 13.75
N ALA A 161 1.62 10.12 14.42
CA ALA A 161 0.33 10.00 13.75
C ALA A 161 0.03 11.15 12.78
N ASN A 162 0.75 12.28 12.83
CA ASN A 162 0.58 13.39 11.88
C ASN A 162 1.64 13.43 10.79
N SER A 163 2.56 12.46 10.77
CA SER A 163 3.65 12.34 9.80
C SER A 163 3.17 12.24 8.36
N LEU A 164 4.05 12.53 7.41
CA LEU A 164 3.77 12.36 5.99
C LEU A 164 3.36 10.92 5.68
N VAL A 165 4.06 9.93 6.24
CA VAL A 165 3.72 8.51 6.10
C VAL A 165 2.31 8.21 6.61
N ALA A 166 1.96 8.69 7.81
CA ALA A 166 0.62 8.46 8.36
C ALA A 166 -0.48 9.07 7.48
N ARG A 167 -0.25 10.26 6.91
CA ARG A 167 -1.20 10.92 6.00
C ARG A 167 -1.35 10.16 4.68
N VAL A 168 -0.25 9.84 4.00
CA VAL A 168 -0.30 9.24 2.65
C VAL A 168 -0.77 7.78 2.69
N VAL A 169 -0.27 6.97 3.63
CA VAL A 169 -0.71 5.59 3.79
C VAL A 169 -2.14 5.55 4.32
N GLY A 170 -2.50 6.42 5.27
CA GLY A 170 -3.87 6.54 5.74
C GLY A 170 -4.86 6.96 4.63
N SER A 171 -4.43 7.80 3.69
CA SER A 171 -5.24 8.12 2.52
C SER A 171 -5.42 6.93 1.59
N ALA A 172 -4.39 6.10 1.41
CA ALA A 172 -4.46 4.87 0.62
C ALA A 172 -5.36 3.80 1.25
N GLU A 173 -5.38 3.71 2.58
CA GLU A 173 -6.31 2.85 3.33
C GLU A 173 -7.74 3.40 3.35
N GLY A 174 -7.93 4.71 3.14
CA GLY A 174 -9.23 5.38 3.28
C GLY A 174 -9.59 5.76 4.72
N THR A 175 -8.65 5.63 5.65
CA THR A 175 -8.77 6.06 7.05
C THR A 175 -8.48 7.56 7.22
N ARG A 176 -7.90 8.19 6.19
CA ARG A 176 -7.66 9.64 6.13
C ARG A 176 -8.09 10.27 4.81
N THR A 177 -8.42 11.55 4.87
CA THR A 177 -8.57 12.40 3.67
C THR A 177 -7.19 12.78 3.11
N ALA A 178 -7.14 13.36 1.91
CA ALA A 178 -5.89 13.83 1.31
C ALA A 178 -5.23 14.95 2.14
N GLU A 179 -6.03 15.74 2.85
CA GLU A 179 -5.61 16.80 3.77
C GLU A 179 -5.05 16.25 5.09
N GLY A 180 -5.14 14.92 5.31
CA GLY A 180 -4.67 14.23 6.50
C GLY A 180 -5.70 14.11 7.62
N GLN A 181 -6.94 14.54 7.40
CA GLN A 181 -8.02 14.45 8.40
C GLN A 181 -8.49 13.01 8.56
N ARG A 182 -8.83 12.62 9.79
CA ARG A 182 -9.32 11.27 10.11
C ARG A 182 -10.73 11.05 9.56
N THR A 183 -10.98 9.91 8.93
CA THR A 183 -12.33 9.49 8.49
C THR A 183 -12.99 8.61 9.56
N PRO A 184 -14.27 8.24 9.46
CA PRO A 184 -14.87 7.28 10.38
C PRO A 184 -14.11 5.95 10.46
N ALA A 185 -13.52 5.49 9.35
CA ALA A 185 -12.77 4.24 9.29
C ALA A 185 -11.50 4.25 10.17
N PHE A 186 -10.96 5.43 10.52
CA PHE A 186 -9.86 5.59 11.47
C PHE A 186 -10.22 5.09 12.87
N TYR A 187 -11.45 5.36 13.32
CA TYR A 187 -11.94 4.94 14.64
C TYR A 187 -12.37 3.47 14.68
N GLY A 188 -12.45 2.86 13.50
CA GLY A 188 -12.41 1.44 13.32
C GLY A 188 -13.43 0.93 12.32
N HIS A 189 -13.12 -0.23 11.73
CA HIS A 189 -13.96 -0.89 10.76
C HIS A 189 -13.67 -2.40 10.74
N ARG A 190 -14.62 -3.21 10.29
CA ARG A 190 -14.38 -4.63 10.03
C ARG A 190 -13.87 -4.83 8.62
N ASP A 191 -12.80 -5.59 8.48
CA ASP A 191 -12.33 -6.05 7.19
C ASP A 191 -13.33 -7.07 6.61
N PRO A 192 -13.87 -6.83 5.40
CA PRO A 192 -14.85 -7.75 4.80
C PRO A 192 -14.26 -9.13 4.45
N GLY A 193 -12.93 -9.25 4.32
CA GLY A 193 -12.25 -10.48 3.95
C GLY A 193 -12.04 -11.46 5.11
N ASN A 194 -11.71 -10.96 6.31
CA ASN A 194 -11.43 -11.82 7.48
C ASN A 194 -12.28 -11.50 8.72
N GLY A 195 -13.10 -10.44 8.68
CA GLY A 195 -13.96 -10.01 9.79
C GLY A 195 -13.23 -9.36 10.97
N VAL A 196 -11.91 -9.17 10.88
CA VAL A 196 -11.07 -8.59 11.94
C VAL A 196 -11.36 -7.09 12.07
N TRP A 197 -11.28 -6.59 13.31
CA TRP A 197 -11.43 -5.17 13.60
C TRP A 197 -10.12 -4.42 13.36
N ASN A 198 -10.18 -3.39 12.52
CA ASN A 198 -9.07 -2.54 12.15
C ASN A 198 -9.15 -1.21 12.90
N LEU A 199 -8.00 -0.63 13.26
CA LEU A 199 -7.91 0.67 13.95
C LEU A 199 -6.81 1.57 13.38
N GLY A 200 -6.97 2.88 13.54
CA GLY A 200 -5.94 3.87 13.22
C GLY A 200 -5.82 4.18 11.73
N SER A 201 -4.80 4.96 11.39
CA SER A 201 -4.46 5.38 10.04
C SER A 201 -4.09 4.19 9.15
N PHE A 202 -3.49 3.16 9.73
CA PHE A 202 -2.92 2.05 8.97
C PHE A 202 -3.80 0.80 8.94
N SER A 203 -5.04 0.89 9.42
CA SER A 203 -5.96 -0.25 9.54
C SER A 203 -5.36 -1.41 10.34
N TYR A 204 -4.74 -1.10 11.48
CA TYR A 204 -4.01 -2.06 12.31
C TYR A 204 -4.91 -3.15 12.90
N GLN A 205 -4.46 -4.42 12.81
CA GLN A 205 -5.24 -5.61 13.18
C GLN A 205 -4.72 -6.37 14.42
N HIS A 206 -3.55 -6.02 14.97
CA HIS A 206 -2.86 -6.87 15.96
C HIS A 206 -3.13 -6.47 17.43
N GLY A 207 -4.34 -6.00 17.74
CA GLY A 207 -4.73 -5.63 19.09
C GLY A 207 -4.13 -4.30 19.57
N ALA A 208 -4.96 -3.27 19.56
CA ALA A 208 -4.67 -1.97 20.17
C ALA A 208 -5.91 -1.50 20.94
N ALA A 209 -5.72 -0.82 22.06
CA ALA A 209 -6.80 -0.27 22.87
C ALA A 209 -7.37 1.03 22.27
N SER A 210 -6.61 1.72 21.42
CA SER A 210 -7.04 2.93 20.72
C SER A 210 -6.43 3.05 19.32
N PRO A 211 -7.03 3.89 18.44
CA PRO A 211 -6.44 4.25 17.15
C PRO A 211 -5.02 4.84 17.26
N GLU A 212 -4.75 5.63 18.29
CA GLU A 212 -3.43 6.23 18.53
C GLU A 212 -2.36 5.19 18.88
N GLU A 213 -2.70 4.22 19.74
CA GLU A 213 -1.81 3.10 20.06
C GLU A 213 -1.57 2.21 18.84
N ALA A 214 -2.60 1.98 18.03
CA ALA A 214 -2.48 1.29 16.74
C ALA A 214 -1.50 2.02 15.80
N ASP A 215 -1.61 3.35 15.67
CA ASP A 215 -0.72 4.16 14.86
C ASP A 215 0.73 4.10 15.35
N GLU A 216 0.96 4.21 16.66
CA GLU A 216 2.31 4.12 17.24
C GLU A 216 2.96 2.76 16.95
N LYS A 217 2.23 1.67 17.22
CA LYS A 217 2.70 0.30 16.95
C LYS A 217 3.03 0.10 15.48
N GLN A 218 2.15 0.57 14.59
CA GLN A 218 2.33 0.38 13.16
C GLN A 218 3.40 1.28 12.57
N LEU A 219 3.55 2.53 13.01
CA LEU A 219 4.65 3.41 12.61
C LEU A 219 6.01 2.82 12.98
N LYS A 220 6.14 2.27 14.19
CA LYS A 220 7.37 1.59 14.62
C LYS A 220 7.72 0.42 13.71
N ARG A 221 6.72 -0.35 13.26
CA ARG A 221 6.90 -1.44 12.30
C ARG A 221 7.28 -0.91 10.91
N LEU A 222 6.53 0.06 10.39
CA LEU A 222 6.74 0.62 9.06
C LEU A 222 8.11 1.30 8.94
N ARG A 223 8.61 1.95 10.00
CA ARG A 223 9.96 2.53 10.01
C ARG A 223 11.03 1.47 9.72
N LYS A 224 10.94 0.31 10.36
CA LYS A 224 11.87 -0.81 10.11
C LYS A 224 11.73 -1.34 8.68
N GLN A 225 10.50 -1.50 8.19
CA GLN A 225 10.24 -1.99 6.84
C GLN A 225 10.72 -1.00 5.77
N ALA A 226 10.58 0.30 6.02
CA ALA A 226 11.07 1.36 5.15
C ALA A 226 12.60 1.35 5.04
N ALA A 227 13.30 1.18 6.16
CA ALA A 227 14.75 1.00 6.17
C ALA A 227 15.16 -0.24 5.34
N THR A 228 14.46 -1.37 5.50
CA THR A 228 14.71 -2.56 4.67
C THR A 228 14.46 -2.31 3.18
N LEU A 229 13.41 -1.57 2.80
CA LEU A 229 13.17 -1.18 1.41
C LEU A 229 14.32 -0.33 0.85
N GLN A 230 14.78 0.66 1.62
CA GLN A 230 15.89 1.53 1.23
C GLN A 230 17.19 0.72 1.05
N GLU A 231 17.52 -0.18 1.99
CA GLU A 231 18.68 -1.06 1.86
C GLU A 231 18.61 -1.94 0.61
N LYS A 232 17.43 -2.48 0.28
CA LYS A 232 17.23 -3.26 -0.95
C LYS A 232 17.41 -2.38 -2.19
N ALA A 233 16.89 -1.15 -2.19
CA ALA A 233 17.02 -0.23 -3.32
C ALA A 233 18.49 0.15 -3.56
N VAL A 234 19.22 0.51 -2.50
CA VAL A 234 20.66 0.79 -2.56
C VAL A 234 21.44 -0.40 -3.12
N ARG A 235 21.14 -1.63 -2.66
CA ARG A 235 21.79 -2.84 -3.17
C ARG A 235 21.49 -3.08 -4.65
N ALA A 236 20.30 -2.70 -5.12
CA ALA A 236 19.90 -2.78 -6.52
C ALA A 236 20.42 -1.61 -7.36
N GLY A 237 21.13 -0.64 -6.77
CA GLY A 237 21.57 0.58 -7.46
C GLY A 237 20.40 1.49 -7.87
N ILE A 238 19.29 1.42 -7.16
CA ILE A 238 18.10 2.24 -7.39
C ILE A 238 18.13 3.41 -6.43
N ASP A 239 18.13 4.62 -6.99
CA ASP A 239 17.76 5.83 -6.28
C ASP A 239 16.24 6.02 -6.44
N MET A 240 15.50 5.97 -5.32
CA MET A 240 14.04 6.03 -5.35
C MET A 240 13.58 7.47 -5.22
N SER A 241 12.62 7.86 -6.06
CA SER A 241 11.88 9.11 -5.82
C SER A 241 11.06 9.03 -4.53
N LEU A 242 10.61 10.19 -4.02
CA LEU A 242 9.73 10.21 -2.85
C LEU A 242 8.43 9.43 -3.12
N ALA A 243 7.89 9.54 -4.33
CA ALA A 243 6.71 8.79 -4.74
C ALA A 243 6.94 7.27 -4.71
N GLU A 244 8.10 6.80 -5.19
CA GLU A 244 8.47 5.38 -5.15
C GLU A 244 8.64 4.88 -3.72
N GLN A 245 9.30 5.66 -2.87
CA GLN A 245 9.50 5.37 -1.45
C GLN A 245 8.15 5.23 -0.71
N LEU A 246 7.25 6.20 -0.85
CA LEU A 246 5.96 6.19 -0.17
C LEU A 246 5.05 5.05 -0.67
N ASN A 247 5.09 4.75 -1.96
CA ASN A 247 4.38 3.59 -2.52
C ASN A 247 4.95 2.26 -2.00
N GLY A 248 6.27 2.15 -1.85
CA GLY A 248 6.89 0.99 -1.22
C GLY A 248 6.47 0.81 0.24
N ILE A 249 6.44 1.90 1.02
CA ILE A 249 6.00 1.88 2.43
C ILE A 249 4.53 1.47 2.55
N ASP A 250 3.66 2.04 1.72
CA ASP A 250 2.25 1.64 1.66
C ASP A 250 2.08 0.16 1.31
N LEU A 251 2.82 -0.33 0.31
CA LEU A 251 2.76 -1.74 -0.05
C LEU A 251 3.29 -2.64 1.08
N ALA A 252 4.28 -2.19 1.86
CA ALA A 252 4.75 -2.91 3.05
C ALA A 252 3.71 -2.92 4.19
N ASN A 253 2.85 -1.90 4.27
CA ASN A 253 1.68 -1.89 5.15
C ASN A 253 0.65 -2.94 4.71
N GLN A 254 0.30 -2.91 3.41
CA GLN A 254 -0.73 -3.77 2.83
C GLN A 254 -0.33 -5.24 2.78
N SER A 255 0.90 -5.52 2.34
CA SER A 255 1.44 -6.86 2.12
C SER A 255 2.96 -6.84 2.27
N PRO A 256 3.48 -7.08 3.50
CA PRO A 256 4.92 -7.16 3.74
C PRO A 256 5.64 -8.13 2.81
N ARG A 257 4.98 -9.22 2.41
CA ARG A 257 5.53 -10.20 1.46
C ARG A 257 5.72 -9.59 0.07
N ALA A 258 4.72 -8.88 -0.46
CA ALA A 258 4.83 -8.21 -1.76
C ALA A 258 5.87 -7.09 -1.73
N ALA A 259 6.04 -6.39 -0.62
CA ALA A 259 7.05 -5.32 -0.53
C ALA A 259 8.49 -5.84 -0.35
N LEU A 260 8.70 -6.75 0.60
CA LEU A 260 10.03 -7.02 1.15
C LEU A 260 10.68 -8.31 0.64
N HIS A 261 9.92 -9.31 0.18
CA HIS A 261 10.49 -10.59 -0.22
C HIS A 261 11.11 -10.54 -1.64
N ARG A 262 11.69 -11.66 -2.07
CA ARG A 262 12.16 -11.85 -3.45
C ARG A 262 11.00 -11.75 -4.44
N GLY A 263 11.22 -11.07 -5.56
CA GLY A 263 10.18 -10.72 -6.53
C GLY A 263 9.25 -9.62 -6.03
N GLY A 264 9.59 -9.00 -4.90
CA GLY A 264 8.83 -7.91 -4.29
C GLY A 264 9.09 -6.56 -4.93
N TYR A 265 8.57 -5.51 -4.30
CA TYR A 265 8.48 -4.17 -4.90
C TYR A 265 9.78 -3.64 -5.50
N ILE A 266 10.89 -3.68 -4.77
CA ILE A 266 12.19 -3.16 -5.25
C ILE A 266 12.72 -3.99 -6.42
N ASP A 267 12.57 -5.31 -6.40
CA ASP A 267 13.00 -6.18 -7.49
C ASP A 267 12.19 -5.86 -8.76
N ARG A 268 10.88 -5.62 -8.60
CA ARG A 268 10.01 -5.18 -9.69
C ARG A 268 10.28 -3.75 -10.15
N LEU A 269 10.76 -2.88 -9.28
CA LEU A 269 11.17 -1.54 -9.68
C LEU A 269 12.44 -1.61 -10.53
N ALA A 270 13.40 -2.48 -10.16
CA ALA A 270 14.56 -2.75 -11.00
C ALA A 270 14.17 -3.26 -12.39
N GLU A 271 13.24 -4.21 -12.47
CA GLU A 271 12.71 -4.75 -13.73
C GLU A 271 12.01 -3.67 -14.57
N SER A 272 11.19 -2.80 -13.96
CA SER A 272 10.48 -1.75 -14.71
C SER A 272 11.46 -0.75 -15.34
N ARG A 273 12.59 -0.45 -14.68
CA ARG A 273 13.68 0.37 -15.26
C ARG A 273 14.32 -0.28 -16.48
N GLN A 274 14.47 -1.61 -16.50
CA GLN A 274 14.97 -2.32 -17.68
C GLN A 274 14.02 -2.21 -18.87
N PHE A 275 12.72 -2.06 -18.60
CA PHE A 275 11.70 -1.76 -19.60
C PHE A 275 11.55 -0.27 -19.90
N GLN A 276 12.46 0.58 -19.40
CA GLN A 276 12.43 2.04 -19.57
C GLN A 276 11.17 2.71 -19.02
N MET A 277 10.45 2.06 -18.11
CA MET A 277 9.29 2.65 -17.42
C MET A 277 9.75 3.67 -16.38
N GLN A 278 8.98 4.74 -16.23
CA GLN A 278 9.27 5.81 -15.27
C GLN A 278 8.00 6.33 -14.59
N GLY A 279 8.18 7.10 -13.51
CA GLY A 279 7.09 7.73 -12.76
C GLY A 279 5.97 6.76 -12.36
N ASP A 280 4.72 7.21 -12.55
CA ASP A 280 3.51 6.47 -12.18
C ASP A 280 3.40 5.10 -12.88
N GLU A 281 3.88 4.97 -14.12
CA GLU A 281 3.85 3.70 -14.85
C GLU A 281 4.74 2.66 -14.18
N ALA A 282 5.98 3.03 -13.85
CA ALA A 282 6.91 2.18 -13.14
C ALA A 282 6.35 1.76 -11.78
N ILE A 283 5.83 2.72 -11.01
CA ILE A 283 5.25 2.46 -9.68
C ILE A 283 4.08 1.48 -9.80
N LEU A 284 3.10 1.76 -10.67
CA LEU A 284 1.91 0.91 -10.80
C LEU A 284 2.27 -0.51 -11.27
N TRP A 285 3.17 -0.62 -12.25
CA TRP A 285 3.64 -1.90 -12.75
C TRP A 285 4.32 -2.69 -11.64
N SER A 286 5.25 -2.07 -10.91
CA SER A 286 6.02 -2.73 -9.85
C SER A 286 5.15 -3.13 -8.67
N ARG A 287 4.24 -2.27 -8.23
CA ARG A 287 3.24 -2.59 -7.18
C ARG A 287 2.34 -3.74 -7.57
N THR A 288 1.88 -3.77 -8.82
CA THR A 288 1.04 -4.86 -9.33
C THR A 288 1.83 -6.17 -9.34
N ARG A 289 3.00 -6.17 -10.01
CA ARG A 289 3.81 -7.38 -10.22
C ARG A 289 4.42 -7.94 -8.93
N ALA A 290 4.51 -7.16 -7.87
CA ALA A 290 4.92 -7.61 -6.55
C ALA A 290 3.99 -8.68 -5.94
N PHE A 291 2.74 -8.79 -6.43
CA PHE A 291 1.82 -9.87 -6.04
C PHE A 291 1.97 -11.15 -6.88
N LEU A 292 2.82 -11.14 -7.90
CA LEU A 292 3.12 -12.33 -8.69
C LEU A 292 4.17 -13.16 -7.97
N ASP A 293 3.81 -14.38 -7.61
CA ASP A 293 4.72 -15.33 -6.98
C ASP A 293 5.85 -15.69 -7.98
N PRO A 294 7.14 -15.47 -7.62
CA PRO A 294 8.23 -15.63 -8.56
C PRO A 294 8.47 -17.08 -8.99
N ASP A 295 8.09 -18.06 -8.16
CA ASP A 295 8.32 -19.48 -8.44
C ASP A 295 7.20 -20.09 -9.26
N THR A 296 5.96 -19.71 -8.95
CA THR A 296 4.77 -20.32 -9.57
C THR A 296 4.17 -19.47 -10.69
N GLN A 297 4.59 -18.20 -10.82
CA GLN A 297 4.02 -17.22 -11.74
C GLN A 297 2.50 -17.04 -11.57
N LYS A 298 1.98 -17.30 -10.36
CA LYS A 298 0.57 -17.13 -10.00
C LYS A 298 0.38 -15.86 -9.17
N TRP A 299 -0.75 -15.18 -9.38
CA TRP A 299 -1.16 -14.06 -8.56
C TRP A 299 -1.48 -14.54 -7.13
N ASN A 300 -0.93 -13.86 -6.14
CA ASN A 300 -1.11 -14.18 -4.73
C ASN A 300 -1.57 -12.94 -3.97
N ALA A 301 -2.84 -12.61 -4.20
CA ALA A 301 -3.60 -11.50 -3.63
C ALA A 301 -5.07 -11.96 -3.42
N PRO A 302 -5.34 -12.83 -2.42
CA PRO A 302 -6.65 -13.47 -2.27
C PRO A 302 -7.78 -12.47 -2.05
N GLY A 303 -7.55 -11.41 -1.26
CA GLY A 303 -8.51 -10.32 -1.06
C GLY A 303 -8.81 -9.48 -2.32
N LEU A 304 -8.00 -9.64 -3.38
CA LEU A 304 -8.14 -8.95 -4.67
C LEU A 304 -8.55 -9.91 -5.80
N GLY A 305 -8.95 -11.14 -5.44
CA GLY A 305 -9.44 -12.15 -6.38
C GLY A 305 -8.35 -12.89 -7.16
N ASN A 306 -7.06 -12.76 -6.81
CA ASN A 306 -5.94 -13.44 -7.50
C ASN A 306 -5.95 -13.25 -9.03
N THR A 307 -6.33 -12.07 -9.52
CA THR A 307 -6.29 -11.73 -10.95
C THR A 307 -5.45 -10.48 -11.17
N ALA A 308 -4.77 -10.40 -12.32
CA ALA A 308 -4.04 -9.20 -12.72
C ALA A 308 -4.93 -7.95 -12.64
N HIS A 309 -6.15 -8.03 -13.19
CA HIS A 309 -7.10 -6.93 -13.23
C HIS A 309 -7.55 -6.46 -11.84
N GLY A 310 -7.85 -7.39 -10.92
CA GLY A 310 -8.22 -7.06 -9.55
C GLY A 310 -7.08 -6.38 -8.78
N VAL A 311 -5.87 -6.92 -8.92
CA VAL A 311 -4.66 -6.36 -8.30
C VAL A 311 -4.36 -4.97 -8.87
N THR A 312 -4.28 -4.80 -10.20
CA THR A 312 -3.96 -3.51 -10.82
C THR A 312 -4.94 -2.43 -10.40
N ARG A 313 -6.24 -2.71 -10.40
CA ARG A 313 -7.26 -1.72 -10.01
C ARG A 313 -7.11 -1.25 -8.56
N ASP A 314 -6.82 -2.18 -7.64
CA ASP A 314 -6.58 -1.85 -6.23
C ASP A 314 -5.31 -1.03 -6.06
N GLN A 315 -4.21 -1.45 -6.69
CA GLN A 315 -2.92 -0.76 -6.61
C GLN A 315 -2.98 0.64 -7.22
N GLU A 316 -3.68 0.81 -8.34
CA GLU A 316 -3.92 2.10 -8.96
C GLU A 316 -4.73 3.04 -8.05
N ARG A 317 -5.78 2.53 -7.39
CA ARG A 317 -6.56 3.31 -6.41
C ARG A 317 -5.66 3.83 -5.29
N ARG A 318 -4.83 2.96 -4.70
CA ARG A 318 -3.93 3.31 -3.58
C ARG A 318 -2.85 4.30 -4.02
N MET A 319 -2.20 4.05 -5.16
CA MET A 319 -1.21 4.97 -5.74
C MET A 319 -1.78 6.37 -5.97
N ARG A 320 -2.99 6.47 -6.55
CA ARG A 320 -3.68 7.76 -6.74
C ARG A 320 -4.02 8.46 -5.43
N ALA A 321 -4.36 7.72 -4.38
CA ALA A 321 -4.61 8.30 -3.06
C ALA A 321 -3.33 8.87 -2.43
N ILE A 322 -2.22 8.13 -2.54
CA ILE A 322 -0.89 8.60 -2.12
C ILE A 322 -0.51 9.88 -2.86
N ALA A 323 -0.63 9.90 -4.19
CA ALA A 323 -0.30 11.06 -5.01
C ALA A 323 -1.13 12.30 -4.61
N ARG A 324 -2.45 12.14 -4.40
CA ARG A 324 -3.30 13.24 -3.94
C ARG A 324 -2.87 13.76 -2.57
N ALA A 325 -2.66 12.88 -1.59
CA ALA A 325 -2.26 13.26 -0.25
C ALA A 325 -0.88 13.95 -0.21
N LEU A 326 0.07 13.46 -1.01
CA LEU A 326 1.39 14.08 -1.15
C LEU A 326 1.29 15.49 -1.75
N ASN A 327 0.53 15.65 -2.83
CA ASN A 327 0.33 16.96 -3.46
C ASN A 327 -0.33 17.95 -2.48
N THR A 328 -1.36 17.52 -1.75
CA THR A 328 -2.01 18.37 -0.73
C THR A 328 -1.05 18.74 0.39
N TYR A 329 -0.22 17.81 0.86
CA TYR A 329 0.79 18.08 1.87
C TYR A 329 1.81 19.14 1.40
N GLN A 330 2.32 19.00 0.17
CA GLN A 330 3.27 19.96 -0.42
C GLN A 330 2.66 21.37 -0.54
N GLN A 331 1.40 21.47 -0.93
CA GLN A 331 0.67 22.75 -0.98
C GLN A 331 0.54 23.39 0.41
N GLN A 332 0.26 22.58 1.44
CA GLN A 332 0.16 23.06 2.83
C GLN A 332 1.51 23.60 3.33
N VAL A 333 2.60 22.86 3.11
CA VAL A 333 3.96 23.29 3.50
C VAL A 333 4.34 24.59 2.78
N THR A 334 4.05 24.68 1.47
CA THR A 334 4.33 25.89 0.69
C THR A 334 3.52 27.10 1.19
N ALA A 335 2.24 26.91 1.51
CA ALA A 335 1.39 27.97 2.04
C ALA A 335 1.85 28.45 3.44
N GLN A 336 2.31 27.53 4.29
CA GLN A 336 2.87 27.85 5.61
C GLN A 336 4.17 28.64 5.51
N ALA A 337 5.07 28.24 4.61
CA ALA A 337 6.30 28.98 4.35
C ALA A 337 6.02 30.42 3.84
N ASN A 338 5.03 30.58 2.96
CA ASN A 338 4.66 31.88 2.41
C ASN A 338 4.00 32.81 3.44
N THR A 339 3.19 32.28 4.35
CA THR A 339 2.53 33.06 5.41
C THR A 339 3.48 33.45 6.55
N SER A 340 4.57 32.71 6.73
CA SER A 340 5.59 32.97 7.75
C SER A 340 6.66 33.98 7.34
N SER A 341 6.55 34.60 6.15
CA SER A 341 7.51 35.57 5.58
C SER A 341 7.47 37.00 6.17
N SER A 342 6.96 37.17 7.41
CA SER A 342 7.55 38.15 8.33
C SER A 342 8.99 37.70 8.66
N PRO A 343 9.94 38.51 9.17
CA PRO A 343 11.33 38.07 9.35
C PRO A 343 11.44 36.97 10.42
N TYR A 344 11.14 35.74 10.01
CA TYR A 344 11.11 34.52 10.78
C TYR A 344 12.12 33.55 10.16
N ASN A 345 12.93 32.97 11.03
CA ASN A 345 13.92 31.98 10.68
C ASN A 345 13.19 30.62 10.67
N PRO A 346 13.01 29.96 9.50
CA PRO A 346 12.28 28.70 9.45
C PRO A 346 12.93 27.67 10.39
N SER A 347 12.12 26.84 11.05
CA SER A 347 12.65 25.78 11.91
C SER A 347 13.42 24.76 11.07
N SER A 348 14.30 23.99 11.70
CA SER A 348 15.03 22.89 11.05
C SER A 348 14.10 21.85 10.39
N GLU A 349 12.85 21.77 10.88
CA GLU A 349 11.76 20.89 10.42
C GLU A 349 11.27 21.27 9.00
N GLU A 350 11.06 22.57 8.73
CA GLU A 350 10.68 23.05 7.41
C GLU A 350 11.82 22.88 6.40
N LEU A 351 13.07 23.13 6.82
CA LEU A 351 14.23 23.04 5.93
C LEU A 351 14.57 21.60 5.53
N ALA A 352 14.41 20.62 6.42
CA ALA A 352 14.64 19.21 6.10
C ALA A 352 13.58 18.68 5.11
N THR A 353 12.32 19.03 5.35
CA THR A 353 11.20 18.64 4.48
C THR A 353 11.28 19.30 3.10
N LEU A 354 11.55 20.61 3.05
CA LEU A 354 11.74 21.33 1.79
C LEU A 354 12.92 20.79 0.98
N ARG A 355 14.01 20.38 1.64
CA ARG A 355 15.15 19.74 0.94
C ARG A 355 14.72 18.44 0.26
N LEU A 356 14.04 17.54 0.97
CA LEU A 356 13.49 16.30 0.40
C LEU A 356 12.53 16.56 -0.77
N LEU A 357 11.69 17.59 -0.68
CA LEU A 357 10.74 17.95 -1.72
C LEU A 357 11.38 18.63 -2.94
N SER A 358 12.47 19.37 -2.75
CA SER A 358 13.15 20.11 -3.81
C SER A 358 14.00 19.25 -4.74
N PHE A 359 14.34 18.02 -4.35
CA PHE A 359 15.06 17.08 -5.22
C PHE A 359 14.17 16.47 -6.32
N ASP A 360 12.84 16.41 -6.13
CA ASP A 360 11.91 15.75 -7.07
C ASP A 360 11.37 16.67 -8.19
N ILE A 361 11.63 17.98 -8.18
CA ILE A 361 11.08 18.93 -9.18
C ILE A 361 11.97 19.03 -10.44
N SER A 362 13.16 18.41 -10.45
CA SER A 362 14.16 18.63 -11.50
C SER A 362 14.30 17.51 -12.54
N HIS A 363 13.54 16.41 -12.46
CA HIS A 363 13.57 15.29 -13.41
C HIS A 363 12.16 14.96 -13.88
#